data_AF-A0A6V8KA75-F1
#
_entry.id   AF-A0A6V8KA75-F1
#
_cell.length_a   1.000
_cell.length_b   1.000
_cell.length_c   1.000
_cell.angle_alpha   90.00
_cell.angle_beta   90.00
_cell.angle_gamma   90.00
#
_symmetry.space_group_name_H-M   'P 1'
#
loop_
_entity.id
_entity.type
_entity.pdbx_description
1 polymer ?
#
loop_
_entity_poly.entity_id
_entity_poly.type
_entity_poly.pdbx_seq_one_letter_code
_entity_poly.pdbx_strand_id
1 'polypeptide(L)' 'MISDRLTACSPDAMTVRHQGAQAVVGFAWPTGRPIYPYTVDELADGVDLYTRALKARRRIHGGCDAV' A
#
# COMPACT_ATOMS: atom_id res chain seq x y z
N MET A 1 21.14 20.91 -27.63
CA MET A 1 20.17 19.82 -27.82
C MET A 1 20.39 18.82 -26.71
N ILE A 2 19.74 19.03 -25.57
CA ILE A 2 19.92 18.21 -24.36
C ILE A 2 18.84 17.14 -24.44
N SER A 3 19.27 15.89 -24.65
CA SER A 3 18.37 14.76 -24.73
C SER A 3 17.73 14.50 -23.37
N ASP A 4 16.44 14.82 -23.25
CA ASP A 4 15.57 14.36 -22.16
C ASP A 4 15.45 12.84 -22.22
N ARG A 5 16.43 12.13 -21.65
CA ARG A 5 16.22 10.78 -21.14
C ARG A 5 15.54 10.90 -19.78
N LEU A 6 14.28 11.32 -19.80
CA LEU A 6 13.32 10.84 -18.82
C LEU A 6 13.12 9.37 -19.13
N THR A 7 14.05 8.54 -18.67
CA THR A 7 13.75 7.16 -18.33
C THR A 7 12.64 7.27 -17.30
N ALA A 8 11.39 7.25 -17.77
CA ALA A 8 10.28 6.94 -16.92
C ALA A 8 10.70 5.68 -16.17
N CYS A 9 10.85 5.78 -14.84
CA CYS A 9 10.79 4.61 -13.98
C CYS A 9 9.46 3.96 -14.33
N SER A 10 9.51 3.03 -15.29
CA SER A 10 8.34 2.31 -15.72
C SER A 10 7.87 1.54 -14.49
N PRO A 11 6.68 1.82 -13.95
CA PRO A 11 6.14 1.06 -12.83
C PRO A 11 5.88 -0.41 -13.22
N ASP A 12 5.98 -0.75 -14.51
CA ASP A 12 5.82 -2.13 -15.02
C ASP A 12 6.97 -3.09 -14.66
N ALA A 13 8.06 -2.63 -14.04
CA ALA A 13 9.13 -3.53 -13.61
C ALA A 13 8.79 -4.32 -12.33
N MET A 14 7.70 -3.99 -11.62
CA MET A 14 7.32 -4.64 -10.35
C MET A 14 5.97 -5.37 -10.38
N THR A 15 5.36 -5.52 -11.56
CA THR A 15 4.25 -6.46 -11.74
C THR A 15 4.82 -7.82 -12.13
N VAL A 16 5.48 -8.49 -11.17
CA VAL A 16 5.71 -9.93 -11.31
C VAL A 16 4.33 -10.58 -11.34
N ARG A 17 3.91 -10.96 -12.55
CA ARG A 17 2.68 -11.69 -12.82
C ARG A 17 2.77 -13.06 -12.14
N HIS A 18 2.47 -13.11 -10.84
CA HIS A 18 2.43 -14.35 -10.07
C HIS A 18 1.10 -15.08 -10.29
N GLN A 19 0.91 -15.61 -11.49
CA GLN A 19 0.01 -16.74 -11.72
C GLN A 19 0.81 -18.02 -11.42
N GLY A 20 0.94 -18.36 -10.14
CA GLY A 20 1.62 -19.57 -9.67
C GLY A 20 2.58 -19.28 -8.52
N ALA A 21 2.25 -19.79 -7.34
CA ALA A 21 3.02 -19.73 -6.09
C ALA A 21 3.46 -18.31 -5.64
N GLN A 22 2.65 -17.69 -4.77
CA GLN A 22 3.09 -16.51 -4.02
C GLN A 22 4.22 -16.91 -3.06
N ALA A 23 5.36 -16.21 -3.12
CA ALA A 23 6.48 -16.47 -2.23
C ALA A 23 6.10 -16.15 -0.77
N VAL A 24 6.35 -17.07 0.17
CA VAL A 24 6.11 -16.84 1.60
C VAL A 24 7.28 -16.03 2.17
N VAL A 25 7.00 -14.85 2.71
CA VAL A 25 8.03 -13.96 3.31
C VAL A 25 8.20 -14.17 4.81
N GLY A 26 7.29 -14.90 5.46
CA GLY A 26 7.39 -15.22 6.88
C GLY A 26 6.15 -15.92 7.42
N PHE A 27 6.10 -16.09 8.75
CA PHE A 27 4.98 -16.68 9.45
C PHE A 27 4.54 -15.79 10.62
N ALA A 28 3.22 -15.56 10.72
CA ALA A 28 2.64 -14.72 11.74
C ALA A 28 2.56 -15.45 13.09
N TRP A 29 3.25 -14.94 14.11
CA TRP A 29 3.13 -15.45 15.48
C TRP A 29 1.84 -14.91 16.15
N PRO A 30 1.17 -15.68 17.03
CA PRO A 30 1.42 -17.09 17.39
C PRO A 30 0.81 -18.09 16.40
N THR A 31 0.04 -17.60 15.43
CA THR A 31 -0.85 -18.41 14.60
C THR A 31 -0.13 -19.33 13.60
N GLY A 32 1.16 -19.10 13.33
CA GLY A 32 1.91 -19.84 12.31
C GLY A 32 1.38 -19.64 10.89
N ARG A 33 0.56 -18.60 10.63
CA ARG A 33 -0.02 -18.36 9.31
C ARG A 33 1.04 -17.80 8.36
N PRO A 34 1.15 -18.31 7.12
CA PRO A 34 2.10 -17.79 6.14
C PRO A 34 1.74 -16.34 5.79
N ILE A 35 2.77 -15.49 5.70
CA ILE A 35 2.70 -14.10 5.29
C ILE A 35 3.22 -14.02 3.85
N TYR A 36 2.47 -13.32 3.01
CA TYR A 36 2.79 -13.08 1.61
C TYR A 36 3.21 -11.62 1.41
N PRO A 37 4.04 -11.33 0.39
CA PRO A 37 4.38 -9.96 0.04
C PRO A 37 3.12 -9.25 -0.47
N TYR A 38 2.90 -8.02 -0.02
CA TYR A 38 1.84 -7.19 -0.56
C TYR A 38 2.13 -6.79 -1.98
N THR A 39 1.10 -6.81 -2.81
CA THR A 39 1.13 -6.21 -4.14
C THR A 39 1.07 -4.68 -4.04
N VAL A 40 1.46 -3.99 -5.11
CA VAL A 40 1.38 -2.53 -5.19
C VAL A 40 -0.07 -2.04 -5.02
N ASP A 41 -1.02 -2.76 -5.61
CA ASP A 41 -2.45 -2.43 -5.51
C ASP A 41 -2.96 -2.57 -4.07
N GLU A 42 -2.60 -3.65 -3.37
CA GLU A 42 -2.97 -3.83 -1.95
C GLU A 42 -2.35 -2.75 -1.04
N LEU A 43 -1.13 -2.30 -1.35
CA LEU A 43 -0.51 -1.19 -0.62
C LEU A 43 -1.24 0.14 -0.87
N ALA A 44 -1.61 0.42 -2.12
CA ALA A 44 -2.36 1.62 -2.49
C ALA A 44 -3.74 1.65 -1.79
N ASP A 45 -4.46 0.53 -1.84
CA ASP A 45 -5.75 0.36 -1.15
C ASP A 45 -5.60 0.54 0.38
N GLY A 46 -4.54 -0.01 0.97
CA GLY A 46 -4.25 0.15 2.39
C GLY A 46 -4.01 1.61 2.80
N VAL A 47 -3.28 2.38 1.97
CA VAL A 47 -3.02 3.81 2.20
C VAL A 47 -4.31 4.63 2.12
N ASP A 48 -5.18 4.32 1.15
CA ASP A 48 -6.47 5.00 0.98
C ASP A 48 -7.40 4.76 2.17
N LEU A 49 -7.47 3.50 2.64
CA LEU A 49 -8.23 3.13 3.83
C LEU A 49 -7.73 3.88 5.07
N TYR A 50 -6.41 3.91 5.29
CA TYR A 50 -5.81 4.65 6.40
C TYR A 50 -6.12 6.14 6.33
N THR A 51 -5.96 6.74 5.14
CA THR A 51 -6.22 8.16 4.91
C THR A 51 -7.68 8.52 5.17
N ARG A 52 -8.63 7.68 4.74
CA ARG A 52 -10.05 7.86 5.02
C ARG A 52 -10.34 7.81 6.52
N ALA A 53 -9.77 6.83 7.23
CA ALA A 53 -9.92 6.70 8.68
C ALA A 53 -9.34 7.93 9.42
N LEU A 54 -8.17 8.41 9.01
CA LEU A 54 -7.54 9.60 9.60
C LEU A 54 -8.40 10.85 9.40
N LYS A 55 -8.92 11.06 8.19
CA LYS A 55 -9.85 12.17 7.89
C LYS A 55 -11.13 12.08 8.73
N ALA A 56 -11.68 10.88 8.92
CA ALA A 56 -12.85 10.66 9.76
C ALA A 56 -12.57 11.02 11.23
N ARG A 57 -11.44 10.57 11.80
CA ARG A 57 -11.02 10.92 13.17
C ARG A 57 -10.87 12.43 13.35
N ARG A 58 -10.27 13.13 12.38
CA ARG A 58 -10.16 14.59 12.42
C ARG A 58 -11.54 15.28 12.46
N ARG A 59 -12.52 14.77 11.74
CA ARG A 59 -13.90 15.30 11.76
C ARG A 59 -14.60 15.06 13.10
N ILE A 60 -14.31 13.93 13.76
CA ILE A 60 -14.88 13.59 15.07
C ILE A 60 -14.26 14.45 16.18
N HIS A 61 -12.94 14.68 16.13
CA HIS A 61 -12.23 15.46 17.17
C HIS A 61 -12.25 16.97 16.95
N GLY A 62 -12.46 17.47 15.72
CA GLY A 62 -12.53 18.91 15.43
C GLY A 62 -13.92 19.54 15.59
N GLY A 63 -14.90 18.82 16.13
CA GLY A 63 -16.28 19.28 16.30
C GLY A 63 -16.66 19.67 17.73
N CYS A 64 -15.83 19.35 18.73
CA CYS A 64 -16.13 19.64 20.14
C CYS A 64 -15.59 21.01 20.60
N ASP A 65 -14.87 21.71 19.73
CA ASP A 65 -14.13 22.94 20.06
C ASP A 65 -14.78 24.19 19.42
N ALA A 66 -16.00 24.04 18.90
CA ALA A 66 -16.68 25.05 18.06
C ALA A 66 -18.03 25.54 18.64
N VAL A 67 -18.18 25.56 19.96
CA VAL A 67 -19.32 26.20 20.67
C VAL A 67 -18.80 27.16 21.72
#